data_AF-A0A350EVZ6-F1
#
_entry.id   AF-A0A350EVZ6-F1
#
_cell.length_a   1.000
_cell.length_b   1.000
_cell.length_c   1.000
_cell.angle_alpha   90.00
_cell.angle_beta   90.00
_cell.angle_gamma   90.00
#
_symmetry.space_group_name_H-M   'P 1'
#
loop_
_entity.id
_entity.type
_entity.pdbx_description
1 polymer ?
#
loop_
_entity_poly.entity_id
_entity_poly.type
_entity_poly.pdbx_seq_one_letter_code
_entity_poly.pdbx_strand_id
1 'polypeptide(L)'
;MIKALQLLFEPGPTWERIANASRSVSAVLFLWLVPWVLVACVVEGWGLHTLGNQRDPLEFSSQPATSVPFERLVRYEIAQVVLHVMVVFALAVIFRFLLRSFHCKRPLAVSFSLMAYCFGPVLLMQCLDGIPQIPTWVCRLIGVALSIKVFYLGLARVARPDPTTALGLYFVGSFLLIALNGLSHFLALRVLQGTLLGELNLPGLGS
;
A
#
# COMPACT_ATOMS: atom_id res chain seq x y z
N MET A 1 3.27 -5.67 12.51
CA MET A 1 4.69 -5.28 12.29
C MET A 1 5.57 -6.49 11.95
N ILE A 2 5.89 -7.39 12.89
CA ILE A 2 6.76 -8.58 12.62
C ILE A 2 6.29 -9.46 11.45
N LYS A 3 4.97 -9.64 11.28
CA LYS A 3 4.43 -10.48 10.20
C LYS A 3 4.77 -10.00 8.78
N ALA A 4 4.93 -8.70 8.55
CA ALA A 4 5.26 -8.17 7.22
C ALA A 4 6.70 -8.53 6.83
N LEU A 5 7.63 -8.40 7.78
CA LEU A 5 9.03 -8.83 7.62
C LEU A 5 9.12 -10.36 7.50
N GLN A 6 8.40 -11.11 8.35
CA GLN A 6 8.33 -12.57 8.25
C GLN A 6 7.74 -13.04 6.93
N LEU A 7 6.76 -12.34 6.36
CA LEU A 7 6.24 -12.64 5.02
C LEU A 7 7.29 -12.45 3.93
N LEU A 8 8.26 -11.56 4.14
CA LEU A 8 9.32 -11.30 3.17
C LEU A 8 10.38 -12.42 3.16
N PHE A 9 10.75 -12.91 4.35
CA PHE A 9 11.81 -13.90 4.56
C PHE A 9 11.29 -15.34 4.64
N GLU A 10 10.21 -15.58 5.39
CA GLU A 10 9.56 -16.88 5.58
C GLU A 10 8.05 -16.83 5.23
N PRO A 11 7.71 -16.60 3.96
CA PRO A 11 6.32 -16.43 3.53
C PRO A 11 5.43 -17.64 3.81
N GLY A 12 5.95 -18.86 3.67
CA GLY A 12 5.14 -20.08 3.73
C GLY A 12 4.50 -20.34 5.10
N PRO A 13 5.30 -20.55 6.16
CA PRO A 13 4.79 -20.79 7.51
C PRO A 13 3.95 -19.62 8.02
N THR A 14 4.30 -18.39 7.63
CA THR A 14 3.58 -17.18 8.02
C THR A 14 2.18 -17.13 7.42
N TRP A 15 2.04 -17.49 6.14
CA TRP A 15 0.74 -17.59 5.48
C TRP A 15 -0.15 -18.68 6.06
N GLU A 16 0.41 -19.83 6.45
CA GLU A 16 -0.35 -20.89 7.13
C GLU A 16 -0.88 -20.43 8.50
N ARG A 17 -0.05 -19.74 9.30
CA ARG A 17 -0.52 -19.13 10.55
C ARG A 17 -1.63 -18.10 10.31
N ILE A 18 -1.53 -17.31 9.24
CA ILE A 18 -2.57 -16.32 8.87
C ILE A 18 -3.86 -17.03 8.45
N ALA A 19 -3.75 -18.08 7.62
CA ALA A 19 -4.90 -18.88 7.19
C ALA A 19 -5.62 -19.54 8.37
N ASN A 20 -4.86 -20.09 9.33
CA ASN A 20 -5.40 -20.78 10.50
C ASN A 20 -5.99 -19.82 11.54
N ALA A 21 -5.50 -18.58 11.62
CA ALA A 21 -5.97 -17.60 12.62
C ALA A 21 -7.36 -17.01 12.33
N SER A 22 -7.94 -17.28 11.14
CA SER A 22 -9.33 -16.94 10.75
C SER A 22 -9.85 -15.56 11.22
N ARG A 23 -8.99 -14.54 11.16
CA ARG A 23 -9.29 -13.22 11.74
C ARG A 23 -10.39 -12.49 10.97
N SER A 24 -11.21 -11.73 11.70
CA SER A 24 -12.22 -10.84 11.11
C SER A 24 -11.57 -9.67 10.35
N VAL A 25 -12.32 -9.06 9.45
CA VAL A 25 -11.89 -7.86 8.71
C VAL A 25 -11.48 -6.74 9.67
N SER A 26 -12.30 -6.47 10.70
CA SER A 26 -12.03 -5.44 11.70
C SER A 26 -10.74 -5.72 12.48
N ALA A 27 -10.48 -6.97 12.87
CA ALA A 27 -9.26 -7.34 13.56
C ALA A 27 -8.02 -7.09 12.68
N VAL A 28 -8.06 -7.44 11.39
CA VAL A 28 -6.92 -7.18 10.49
C VAL A 28 -6.76 -5.69 10.21
N LEU A 29 -7.87 -4.96 10.04
CA LEU A 29 -7.85 -3.52 9.80
C LEU A 29 -7.22 -2.77 10.98
N PHE A 30 -7.76 -2.92 12.19
CA PHE A 30 -7.34 -2.11 13.33
C PHE A 30 -6.11 -2.62 14.07
N LEU A 31 -5.83 -3.94 14.05
CA LEU A 31 -4.68 -4.50 14.76
C LEU A 31 -3.44 -4.68 13.87
N TRP A 32 -3.59 -4.59 12.54
CA TRP A 32 -2.47 -4.80 11.62
C TRP A 32 -2.34 -3.69 10.58
N LEU A 33 -3.39 -3.40 9.80
CA LEU A 33 -3.27 -2.46 8.68
C LEU A 33 -3.07 -1.02 9.15
N VAL A 34 -4.02 -0.49 9.94
CA VAL A 34 -4.00 0.90 10.39
C VAL A 34 -2.73 1.23 11.17
N PRO A 35 -2.31 0.44 12.19
CA PRO A 35 -1.07 0.74 12.90
C PRO A 35 0.16 0.72 11.99
N TRP A 36 0.20 -0.18 11.01
CA TRP A 36 1.34 -0.28 10.09
C TRP A 36 1.38 0.85 9.08
N VAL A 37 0.23 1.26 8.56
CA VAL A 37 0.10 2.45 7.70
C VAL A 37 0.54 3.70 8.46
N LEU A 38 0.09 3.88 9.71
CA LEU A 38 0.48 5.03 10.53
C LEU A 38 1.99 5.08 10.77
N VAL A 39 2.62 3.94 11.08
CA VAL A 39 4.08 3.89 11.25
C VAL A 39 4.79 4.26 9.96
N ALA A 40 4.37 3.74 8.81
CA ALA A 40 4.97 4.08 7.53
C ALA A 40 4.87 5.58 7.21
N CYS A 41 3.69 6.17 7.45
CA CYS A 41 3.43 7.60 7.26
C CYS A 41 4.27 8.47 8.21
N VAL A 42 4.37 8.10 9.49
CA VAL A 42 5.21 8.84 10.45
C VAL A 42 6.69 8.78 10.08
N VAL A 43 7.19 7.62 9.65
CA VAL A 43 8.61 7.46 9.28
C VAL A 43 8.93 8.22 7.99
N GLU A 44 8.07 8.12 6.98
CA GLU A 44 8.21 8.87 5.74
C GLU A 44 8.12 10.38 5.99
N GLY A 45 7.09 10.84 6.70
CA GLY A 45 6.89 12.25 6.99
C GLY A 45 8.01 12.84 7.84
N TRP A 46 8.56 12.07 8.78
CA TRP A 46 9.79 12.44 9.50
C TRP A 46 10.98 12.60 8.55
N GLY A 47 11.16 11.66 7.62
CA GLY A 47 12.19 11.73 6.58
C GLY A 47 12.04 12.98 5.71
N LEU A 48 10.84 13.24 5.20
CA LEU A 48 10.53 14.42 4.38
C LEU A 48 10.72 15.74 5.15
N HIS A 49 10.42 15.78 6.45
CA HIS A 49 10.60 16.97 7.26
C HIS A 49 12.07 17.26 7.58
N THR A 50 12.83 16.23 7.94
CA THR A 50 14.22 16.37 8.42
C THR A 50 15.25 16.39 7.30
N LEU A 51 15.04 15.59 6.24
CA LEU A 51 15.96 15.44 5.12
C LEU A 51 15.53 16.28 3.90
N GLY A 52 14.29 16.78 3.88
CA GLY A 52 13.71 17.57 2.80
C GLY A 52 13.22 16.72 1.62
N ASN A 53 12.51 17.34 0.68
CA ASN A 53 11.94 16.64 -0.48
C ASN A 53 12.74 16.91 -1.78
N GLN A 54 12.94 15.87 -2.60
CA GLN A 54 13.41 16.04 -3.98
C GLN A 54 12.28 16.63 -4.84
N ARG A 55 12.57 17.69 -5.60
CA ARG A 55 11.56 18.37 -6.44
C ARG A 55 11.22 17.60 -7.72
N ASP A 56 12.16 16.83 -8.28
CA ASP A 56 11.97 16.12 -9.54
C ASP A 56 12.11 14.60 -9.39
N PRO A 57 11.04 13.82 -9.60
CA PRO A 57 11.07 12.35 -9.47
C PRO A 57 11.90 11.62 -10.55
N LEU A 58 12.33 12.34 -11.61
CA LEU A 58 13.03 11.79 -12.77
C LEU A 58 14.49 12.25 -12.89
N GLU A 59 14.92 13.25 -12.12
CA GLU A 59 16.30 13.73 -12.17
C GLU A 59 17.11 13.20 -10.99
N PHE A 60 18.28 12.61 -11.27
CA PHE A 60 19.38 12.43 -10.30
C PHE A 60 20.02 13.79 -9.95
N SER A 61 19.20 14.81 -9.68
CA SER A 61 19.67 16.19 -9.52
C SER A 61 19.99 16.50 -8.06
N SER A 62 21.25 16.89 -7.84
CA SER A 62 21.83 17.44 -6.63
C SER A 62 21.32 18.86 -6.34
N GLN A 63 19.99 19.06 -6.34
CA GLN A 63 19.35 20.29 -5.88
C GLN A 63 19.09 20.18 -4.37
N PRO A 64 19.28 21.25 -3.59
CA PRO A 64 19.08 21.21 -2.15
C PRO A 64 17.62 20.89 -1.83
N ALA A 65 17.44 19.85 -1.01
CA ALA A 65 16.13 19.38 -0.58
C ALA A 65 15.39 20.52 0.12
N THR A 66 14.26 20.95 -0.43
CA THR A 66 13.45 22.00 0.21
C THR A 66 12.59 21.36 1.27
N SER A 67 12.66 21.86 2.51
CA SER A 67 11.81 21.40 3.61
C SER A 67 10.35 21.68 3.28
N VAL A 68 9.52 20.63 3.32
CA VAL A 68 8.07 20.77 3.13
C VAL A 68 7.49 21.49 4.36
N PRO A 69 6.67 22.54 4.18
CA PRO A 69 6.03 23.22 5.32
C PRO A 69 5.11 22.24 6.04
N PHE A 70 5.15 22.28 7.39
CA PHE A 70 4.48 21.31 8.26
C PHE A 70 2.99 21.10 7.94
N GLU A 71 2.28 22.17 7.58
CA GLU A 71 0.86 22.09 7.22
C GLU A 71 0.60 21.24 5.95
N ARG A 72 1.45 21.36 4.92
CA ARG A 72 1.33 20.54 3.70
C ARG A 72 1.69 19.09 3.97
N LEU A 73 2.70 18.86 4.82
CA LEU A 73 3.11 17.53 5.23
C LEU A 73 1.96 16.81 5.93
N VAL A 74 1.30 17.45 6.90
CA VAL A 74 0.17 16.86 7.63
C VAL A 74 -0.99 16.49 6.68
N ARG A 75 -1.33 17.37 5.73
CA ARG A 75 -2.37 17.09 4.73
C ARG A 75 -2.01 15.91 3.83
N TYR A 76 -0.75 15.83 3.40
CA TYR A 76 -0.21 14.72 2.62
C TYR A 76 -0.31 13.40 3.39
N GLU A 77 0.19 13.35 4.63
CA GLU A 77 0.17 12.13 5.44
C GLU A 77 -1.26 11.67 5.75
N ILE A 78 -2.18 12.59 6.06
CA ILE A 78 -3.61 12.25 6.26
C ILE A 78 -4.19 11.65 4.97
N ALA A 79 -3.97 12.28 3.82
CA ALA A 79 -4.46 11.77 2.55
C ALA A 79 -3.87 10.39 2.24
N GLN A 80 -2.59 10.19 2.55
CA GLN A 80 -1.90 8.93 2.34
C GLN A 80 -2.45 7.80 3.20
N VAL A 81 -2.73 8.05 4.49
CA VAL A 81 -3.38 7.07 5.38
C VAL A 81 -4.74 6.66 4.81
N VAL A 82 -5.55 7.64 4.41
CA VAL A 82 -6.89 7.40 3.84
C VAL A 82 -6.78 6.60 2.54
N LEU A 83 -5.91 7.01 1.62
CA LEU A 83 -5.70 6.34 0.33
C LEU A 83 -5.24 4.90 0.51
N HIS A 84 -4.30 4.62 1.41
CA HIS A 84 -3.83 3.25 1.66
C HIS A 84 -4.93 2.34 2.19
N VAL A 85 -5.75 2.82 3.14
CA VAL A 85 -6.89 2.05 3.66
C VAL A 85 -7.92 1.80 2.55
N MET A 86 -8.23 2.82 1.75
CA MET A 86 -9.15 2.73 0.63
C MET A 86 -8.66 1.74 -0.44
N VAL A 87 -7.38 1.78 -0.79
CA VAL A 87 -6.75 0.87 -1.76
C VAL A 87 -6.83 -0.58 -1.30
N VAL A 88 -6.47 -0.86 -0.04
CA VAL A 88 -6.53 -2.23 0.48
C VAL A 88 -7.98 -2.74 0.50
N PHE A 89 -8.94 -1.89 0.84
CA PHE A 89 -10.35 -2.25 0.80
C PHE A 89 -10.83 -2.49 -0.65
N ALA A 90 -10.47 -1.62 -1.58
CA ALA A 90 -10.79 -1.76 -3.00
C ALA A 90 -10.18 -3.03 -3.59
N LEU A 91 -8.90 -3.30 -3.32
CA LEU A 91 -8.21 -4.54 -3.68
C LEU A 91 -8.97 -5.75 -3.15
N ALA A 92 -9.35 -5.75 -1.87
CA ALA A 92 -10.07 -6.86 -1.25
C ALA A 92 -11.44 -7.12 -1.90
N VAL A 93 -12.19 -6.06 -2.20
CA VAL A 93 -13.51 -6.14 -2.83
C VAL A 93 -13.40 -6.62 -4.26
N ILE A 94 -12.55 -5.98 -5.08
CA ILE A 94 -12.36 -6.35 -6.49
C ILE A 94 -11.82 -7.78 -6.59
N PHE A 95 -10.85 -8.14 -5.74
CA PHE A 95 -10.31 -9.50 -5.73
C PHE A 95 -11.33 -10.54 -5.29
N ARG A 96 -12.24 -10.20 -4.36
CA ARG A 96 -13.36 -11.09 -4.02
C ARG A 96 -14.31 -11.30 -5.20
N PHE A 97 -14.59 -10.25 -5.97
CA PHE A 97 -15.37 -10.39 -7.20
C PHE A 97 -14.67 -11.31 -8.20
N LEU A 98 -13.35 -11.12 -8.37
CA LEU A 98 -12.54 -11.97 -9.24
C LEU A 98 -12.60 -13.45 -8.81
N LEU A 99 -12.41 -13.74 -7.52
CA LEU A 99 -12.52 -15.10 -6.99
C LEU A 99 -13.91 -15.70 -7.28
N ARG A 100 -14.98 -14.92 -7.14
CA ARG A 100 -16.35 -15.37 -7.45
C ARG A 100 -16.54 -15.68 -8.93
N SER A 101 -15.97 -14.88 -9.83
CA SER A 101 -16.00 -15.16 -11.27
C SER A 101 -15.33 -16.49 -11.62
N PHE A 102 -14.24 -16.83 -10.92
CA PHE A 102 -13.57 -18.12 -11.03
C PHE A 102 -14.17 -19.22 -10.13
N HIS A 103 -15.42 -19.05 -9.69
CA HIS A 103 -16.18 -20.04 -8.90
C HIS A 103 -15.56 -20.37 -7.53
N CYS A 104 -14.54 -19.61 -7.10
CA CYS A 104 -13.90 -19.71 -5.79
C CYS A 104 -14.69 -18.90 -4.76
N LYS A 105 -15.68 -19.52 -4.10
CA LYS A 105 -16.50 -18.87 -3.07
C LYS A 105 -15.72 -18.71 -1.76
N ARG A 106 -15.04 -17.56 -1.60
CA ARG A 106 -14.37 -17.17 -0.35
C ARG A 106 -15.05 -15.97 0.32
N PRO A 107 -15.03 -15.90 1.67
CA PRO A 107 -15.56 -14.74 2.40
C PRO A 107 -14.65 -13.52 2.22
N LEU A 108 -15.21 -12.30 2.37
CA LEU A 108 -14.47 -11.04 2.24
C LEU A 108 -13.27 -10.97 3.21
N ALA A 109 -13.40 -11.56 4.41
CA ALA A 109 -12.32 -11.61 5.39
C ALA A 109 -11.04 -12.25 4.85
N VAL A 110 -11.16 -13.27 4.00
CA VAL A 110 -10.02 -13.97 3.39
C VAL A 110 -9.36 -13.08 2.33
N SER A 111 -10.15 -12.48 1.44
CA SER A 111 -9.63 -11.54 0.42
C SER A 111 -9.01 -10.29 1.05
N PHE A 112 -9.63 -9.75 2.10
CA PHE A 112 -9.13 -8.60 2.83
C PHE A 112 -7.82 -8.91 3.56
N SER A 113 -7.76 -10.04 4.28
CA SER A 113 -6.53 -10.46 4.94
C SER A 113 -5.40 -10.64 3.92
N LEU A 114 -5.66 -11.35 2.83
CA LEU A 114 -4.69 -11.58 1.77
C LEU A 114 -4.15 -10.25 1.23
N MET A 115 -5.03 -9.33 0.82
CA MET A 115 -4.62 -8.05 0.25
C MET A 115 -3.92 -7.14 1.26
N ALA A 116 -4.41 -7.07 2.50
CA ALA A 116 -3.77 -6.29 3.55
C ALA A 116 -2.33 -6.77 3.79
N TYR A 117 -2.12 -8.06 4.04
CA TYR A 117 -0.78 -8.61 4.27
C TYR A 117 0.14 -8.47 3.04
N CYS A 118 -0.40 -8.61 1.83
CA CYS A 118 0.35 -8.37 0.59
C CYS A 118 0.75 -6.91 0.42
N PHE A 119 0.02 -5.95 1.00
CA PHE A 119 0.37 -4.53 0.97
C PHE A 119 1.53 -4.18 1.94
N GLY A 120 1.88 -5.09 2.85
CA GLY A 120 2.92 -4.89 3.86
C GLY A 120 4.30 -4.48 3.31
N PRO A 121 4.82 -5.11 2.24
CA PRO A 121 6.09 -4.71 1.62
C PRO A 121 6.06 -3.33 0.96
N VAL A 122 4.93 -2.88 0.41
CA VAL A 122 4.78 -1.49 -0.06
C VAL A 122 4.97 -0.52 1.09
N LEU A 123 4.29 -0.75 2.21
CA LEU A 123 4.39 0.10 3.41
C LEU A 123 5.80 0.09 4.00
N LEU A 124 6.52 -1.02 3.88
CA LEU A 124 7.93 -1.09 4.28
C LEU A 124 8.82 -0.21 3.40
N MET A 125 8.63 -0.27 2.08
CA MET A 125 9.40 0.57 1.15
C MET A 125 8.99 2.04 1.21
N GLN A 126 7.75 2.34 1.60
CA GLN A 126 7.30 3.71 1.90
C GLN A 126 8.13 4.33 3.03
N CYS A 127 8.50 3.57 4.07
CA CYS A 127 9.40 4.09 5.12
C CYS A 127 10.75 4.57 4.55
N LEU A 128 11.25 3.91 3.49
CA LEU A 128 12.50 4.27 2.83
C LEU A 128 12.33 5.42 1.82
N ASP A 129 11.11 5.65 1.35
CA ASP A 129 10.73 6.73 0.43
C ASP A 129 10.96 8.12 1.05
N GLY A 130 10.92 8.23 2.38
CA GLY A 130 11.26 9.47 3.10
C GLY A 130 12.74 9.86 3.02
N ILE A 131 13.61 9.04 2.41
CA ILE A 131 15.04 9.33 2.24
C ILE A 131 15.24 9.98 0.86
N PRO A 132 15.61 11.28 0.77
CA PRO A 132 15.71 12.00 -0.50
C PRO A 132 16.84 11.52 -1.41
N GLN A 133 17.72 10.62 -0.94
CA GLN A 133 18.77 10.02 -1.77
C GLN A 133 18.26 8.85 -2.60
N ILE A 134 17.11 8.28 -2.23
CA ILE A 134 16.54 7.13 -2.92
C ILE A 134 15.39 7.64 -3.78
N PRO A 135 15.45 7.45 -5.12
CA PRO A 135 14.37 7.89 -5.98
C PRO A 135 13.07 7.14 -5.64
N THR A 136 12.00 7.90 -5.41
CA THR A 136 10.69 7.39 -4.99
C THR A 136 10.17 6.25 -5.86
N TRP A 137 10.34 6.36 -7.19
CA TRP A 137 9.89 5.32 -8.10
C TRP A 137 10.59 3.97 -7.87
N VAL A 138 11.85 3.96 -7.43
CA VAL A 138 12.59 2.72 -7.10
C VAL A 138 12.02 2.09 -5.85
N CYS A 139 11.84 2.86 -4.77
CA CYS A 139 11.20 2.37 -3.53
C CYS A 139 9.83 1.74 -3.84
N ARG A 140 9.02 2.43 -4.64
CA ARG A 140 7.67 1.98 -4.99
C ARG A 140 7.69 0.72 -5.87
N LEU A 141 8.55 0.64 -6.89
CA LEU A 141 8.66 -0.56 -7.73
C LEU A 141 9.12 -1.77 -6.93
N ILE A 142 10.12 -1.60 -6.06
CA ILE A 142 10.60 -2.68 -5.19
C ILE A 142 9.48 -3.13 -4.25
N GLY A 143 8.74 -2.19 -3.65
CA GLY A 143 7.63 -2.48 -2.76
C GLY A 143 6.53 -3.30 -3.44
N VAL A 144 6.17 -2.93 -4.68
CA VAL A 144 5.18 -3.66 -5.48
C VAL A 144 5.69 -5.04 -5.89
N ALA A 145 6.94 -5.16 -6.33
CA ALA A 145 7.53 -6.45 -6.72
C ALA A 145 7.55 -7.44 -5.53
N LEU A 146 7.93 -6.96 -4.34
CA LEU A 146 7.88 -7.76 -3.11
C LEU A 146 6.45 -8.14 -2.74
N SER A 147 5.49 -7.24 -2.95
CA SER A 147 4.07 -7.49 -2.70
C SER A 147 3.51 -8.56 -3.64
N ILE A 148 3.90 -8.54 -4.92
CA ILE A 148 3.54 -9.59 -5.90
C ILE A 148 4.12 -10.95 -5.49
N LYS A 149 5.38 -10.99 -5.06
CA LYS A 149 6.01 -12.22 -4.53
C LYS A 149 5.23 -12.77 -3.33
N VAL A 150 4.89 -11.91 -2.37
CA VAL A 150 4.11 -12.29 -1.18
C VAL A 150 2.71 -12.75 -1.56
N PHE A 151 2.09 -12.10 -2.55
CA PHE A 151 0.78 -12.44 -3.09
C PHE A 151 0.75 -13.81 -3.77
N TYR A 152 1.76 -14.16 -4.57
CA TYR A 152 1.86 -15.48 -5.19
C TYR A 152 1.72 -16.61 -4.16
N LEU A 153 2.44 -16.48 -3.05
CA LEU A 153 2.45 -17.48 -1.97
C LEU A 153 1.18 -17.43 -1.11
N GLY A 154 0.62 -16.24 -0.92
CA GLY A 154 -0.64 -16.06 -0.20
C GLY A 154 -1.83 -16.62 -0.96
N LEU A 155 -1.86 -16.45 -2.28
CA LEU A 155 -2.92 -16.97 -3.15
C LEU A 155 -3.02 -18.49 -3.00
N ALA A 156 -1.89 -19.19 -3.12
CA ALA A 156 -1.84 -20.65 -3.02
C ALA A 156 -2.25 -21.16 -1.63
N ARG A 157 -1.87 -20.48 -0.54
CA ARG A 157 -2.10 -20.96 0.83
C ARG A 157 -3.43 -20.55 1.44
N VAL A 158 -3.90 -19.34 1.14
CA VAL A 158 -5.05 -18.71 1.78
C VAL A 158 -6.31 -18.84 0.92
N ALA A 159 -6.23 -18.43 -0.35
CA ALA A 159 -7.39 -18.51 -1.25
C ALA A 159 -7.59 -19.94 -1.77
N ARG A 160 -6.50 -20.71 -1.94
CA ARG A 160 -6.46 -22.09 -2.47
C ARG A 160 -7.39 -22.24 -3.69
N PRO A 161 -7.13 -21.49 -4.78
CA PRO A 161 -7.89 -21.63 -6.01
C PRO A 161 -7.56 -22.96 -6.70
N ASP A 162 -8.44 -23.40 -7.59
CA ASP A 162 -8.18 -24.58 -8.42
C ASP A 162 -6.96 -24.35 -9.33
N PRO A 163 -6.12 -25.37 -9.60
CA PRO A 163 -4.88 -25.21 -10.37
C PRO A 163 -5.08 -24.57 -11.75
N THR A 164 -6.23 -24.81 -12.38
CA THR A 164 -6.60 -24.28 -13.70
C THR A 164 -6.90 -22.77 -13.68
N THR A 165 -7.34 -22.22 -12.55
CA THR A 165 -7.72 -20.79 -12.41
C THR A 165 -6.69 -19.97 -11.64
N ALA A 166 -5.78 -20.64 -10.92
CA ALA A 166 -4.75 -20.02 -10.09
C ALA A 166 -3.86 -19.02 -10.86
N LEU A 167 -3.45 -19.38 -12.09
CA LEU A 167 -2.58 -18.53 -12.91
C LEU A 167 -3.27 -17.21 -13.30
N GLY A 168 -4.52 -17.28 -13.75
CA GLY A 168 -5.31 -16.09 -14.12
C GLY A 168 -5.56 -15.18 -12.92
N LEU A 169 -5.92 -15.77 -11.77
CA LEU A 169 -6.08 -15.03 -10.51
C LEU A 169 -4.79 -14.34 -10.07
N TYR A 170 -3.65 -15.00 -10.26
CA TYR A 170 -2.34 -14.41 -9.95
C TYR A 170 -2.03 -13.21 -10.84
N PHE A 171 -2.18 -13.33 -12.17
CA PHE A 171 -1.88 -12.23 -13.08
C PHE A 171 -2.79 -11.01 -12.85
N VAL A 172 -4.10 -11.24 -12.78
CA VAL A 172 -5.06 -10.15 -12.57
C VAL A 172 -4.88 -9.53 -11.17
N GLY A 173 -4.66 -10.35 -10.14
CA GLY A 173 -4.38 -9.84 -8.79
C GLY A 173 -3.09 -9.01 -8.71
N SER A 174 -2.02 -9.45 -9.39
CA SER A 174 -0.77 -8.70 -9.48
C SER A 174 -0.93 -7.39 -10.23
N PHE A 175 -1.69 -7.39 -11.33
CA PHE A 175 -2.02 -6.18 -12.07
C PHE A 175 -2.82 -5.19 -11.20
N LEU A 176 -3.81 -5.68 -10.44
CA LEU A 176 -4.57 -4.84 -9.51
C LEU A 176 -3.67 -4.20 -8.44
N LEU A 177 -2.71 -4.95 -7.89
CA LEU A 177 -1.73 -4.43 -6.94
C LEU A 177 -0.89 -3.30 -7.57
N ILE A 178 -0.39 -3.49 -8.79
CA ILE A 178 0.38 -2.46 -9.51
C ILE A 178 -0.50 -1.23 -9.75
N ALA A 179 -1.68 -1.43 -10.34
CA ALA A 179 -2.56 -0.35 -10.79
C ALA A 179 -3.08 0.51 -9.62
N LEU A 180 -3.62 -0.12 -8.57
CA LEU A 180 -4.19 0.62 -7.44
C LEU A 180 -3.11 1.28 -6.57
N ASN A 181 -1.94 0.65 -6.42
CA ASN A 181 -0.82 1.26 -5.72
C ASN A 181 -0.23 2.46 -6.51
N GLY A 182 -0.09 2.32 -7.83
CA GLY A 182 0.34 3.41 -8.69
C GLY A 182 -0.64 4.58 -8.65
N LEU A 183 -1.94 4.29 -8.73
CA LEU A 183 -3.00 5.29 -8.63
C LEU A 183 -2.98 6.02 -7.28
N SER A 184 -2.85 5.30 -6.16
CA SER A 184 -2.81 5.95 -4.84
C SER A 184 -1.60 6.84 -4.67
N HIS A 185 -0.44 6.39 -5.14
CA HIS A 185 0.76 7.22 -5.10
C HIS A 185 0.61 8.48 -5.97
N PHE A 186 0.08 8.33 -7.18
CA PHE A 186 -0.20 9.47 -8.06
C PHE A 186 -1.15 10.50 -7.41
N LEU A 187 -2.21 10.03 -6.75
CA LEU A 187 -3.14 10.91 -6.03
C LEU A 187 -2.48 11.60 -4.82
N ALA A 188 -1.66 10.86 -4.06
CA ALA A 188 -0.92 11.42 -2.93
C ALA A 188 0.06 12.53 -3.36
N LEU A 189 0.76 12.33 -4.49
CA LEU A 189 1.64 13.37 -5.07
C LEU A 189 0.87 14.63 -5.46
N ARG A 190 -0.35 14.50 -6.00
CA ARG A 190 -1.21 15.64 -6.34
C ARG A 190 -1.65 16.42 -5.10
N VAL A 191 -1.88 15.74 -3.98
CA VAL A 191 -2.14 16.39 -2.68
C VAL A 191 -0.91 17.15 -2.20
N LEU A 192 0.28 16.55 -2.30
CA LEU A 192 1.55 17.18 -1.91
C LEU A 192 1.85 18.45 -2.72
N GLN A 193 1.56 18.41 -4.02
CA GLN A 193 1.69 19.55 -4.94
C GLN A 193 0.62 20.64 -4.71
N GLY A 194 -0.40 20.38 -3.89
CA GLY A 194 -1.50 21.32 -3.60
C GLY A 194 -2.54 21.45 -4.72
N THR A 195 -2.41 20.69 -5.81
CA THR A 195 -3.32 20.77 -6.96
C THR A 195 -4.69 20.16 -6.66
N LEU A 196 -4.74 19.03 -5.95
CA LEU A 196 -5.99 18.30 -5.73
C LEU A 196 -6.93 18.95 -4.70
N LEU A 197 -6.37 19.54 -3.64
CA LEU A 197 -7.16 20.25 -2.61
C LEU A 197 -7.42 21.73 -2.96
N GLY A 198 -6.59 22.33 -3.82
CA GLY A 198 -6.83 23.67 -4.36
C GLY A 198 -8.03 23.71 -5.31
N GLU A 199 -8.28 22.64 -6.06
CA GLU A 199 -9.47 22.50 -6.92
C GLU A 199 -10.74 22.15 -6.12
N LEU A 200 -10.60 21.47 -4.98
CA LEU A 200 -11.70 21.18 -4.03
C LEU A 200 -11.99 22.33 -3.06
N ASN A 201 -11.30 23.47 -3.19
CA ASN A 201 -11.55 24.66 -2.40
C ASN A 201 -12.90 25.25 -2.82
N LEU A 202 -13.96 24.75 -2.17
CA LEU A 202 -15.31 25.31 -2.21
C LEU A 202 -15.21 26.83 -1.98
N PRO A 203 -15.87 27.65 -2.80
CA PRO A 203 -15.88 29.10 -2.60
C PRO A 203 -16.60 29.40 -1.28
N GLY A 204 -15.88 29.70 -0.20
CA GLY A 204 -16.56 30.07 1.05
C GLY A 204 -15.78 30.17 2.36
N LEU A 205 -14.50 29.80 2.46
CA LEU A 205 -13.76 29.93 3.73
C LEU A 205 -12.40 30.60 3.55
N GLY A 206 -12.44 31.82 3.02
CA GLY A 206 -11.37 32.80 3.15
C GLY A 206 -11.92 34.06 3.82
N SER A 207 -11.80 34.13 5.14
CA SER A 207 -11.80 35.37 5.92
C SER A 207 -10.79 35.20 7.05
#